data_AF-A0A9P8ELY1-F1
#
_entry.id   AF-A0A9P8ELY1-F1
#
_cell.length_a   1.000
_cell.length_b   1.000
_cell.length_c   1.000
_cell.angle_alpha   90.00
_cell.angle_beta   90.00
_cell.angle_gamma   90.00
#
_symmetry.space_group_name_H-M   'P 1'
#
loop_
_entity.id
_entity.type
_entity.pdbx_description
1 polymer ?
#
loop_
_entity_poly.entity_id
_entity_poly.type
_entity_poly.pdbx_seq_one_letter_code
_entity_poly.pdbx_strand_id
1 'polypeptide(L)'
;MTSQIDGDRLSQITQALEATYDARSTNDTRRAALEFLDSAKKQPDAPQHGYSLASDPSQQPAIRHFGLSLLEFALRYRWEDYGQNEADTLRSWILNLAQNVSASDP
;
A
#
# COMPACT_ATOMS: atom_id res chain seq x y z
N MET A 1 6.76 -20.46 -3.01
CA MET A 1 7.72 -19.68 -2.20
C MET A 1 7.42 -18.18 -2.20
N THR A 2 6.76 -17.63 -3.23
CA THR A 2 6.41 -16.19 -3.33
C THR A 2 5.45 -15.70 -2.23
N SER A 3 4.38 -16.44 -1.91
CA SER A 3 3.37 -16.00 -0.92
C SER A 3 3.89 -15.77 0.51
N GLN A 4 5.00 -16.41 0.92
CA GLN A 4 5.54 -16.21 2.27
C GLN A 4 6.30 -14.87 2.36
N ILE A 5 6.99 -14.48 1.28
CA ILE A 5 7.71 -13.20 1.19
C ILE A 5 6.70 -12.04 1.16
N ASP A 6 5.57 -12.22 0.48
CA ASP A 6 4.49 -11.23 0.43
C ASP A 6 3.88 -10.96 1.81
N GLY A 7 3.66 -12.02 2.60
CA GLY A 7 3.15 -11.92 3.98
C GLY A 7 4.12 -11.23 4.93
N ASP A 8 5.41 -11.57 4.85
CA ASP A 8 6.45 -10.93 5.66
C ASP A 8 6.58 -9.44 5.34
N ARG A 9 6.49 -9.07 4.06
CA ARG A 9 6.56 -7.67 3.61
C ARG A 9 5.36 -6.86 4.07
N LEU A 10 4.17 -7.45 4.03
CA LEU A 10 2.94 -6.84 4.54
C LEU A 10 3.03 -6.54 6.04
N SER A 11 3.58 -7.49 6.80
CA SER A 11 3.85 -7.32 8.23
C SER A 11 4.83 -6.17 8.48
N GLN A 12 5.88 -6.03 7.68
CA GLN A 12 6.85 -4.94 7.81
C GLN A 12 6.24 -3.57 7.50
N ILE A 13 5.39 -3.48 6.46
CA ILE A 13 4.64 -2.25 6.13
C ILE A 13 3.73 -1.85 7.30
N THR A 14 3.03 -2.82 7.89
CA THR A 14 2.15 -2.60 9.03
C THR A 14 2.93 -2.07 10.23
N GLN A 15 4.04 -2.71 10.59
CA GLN A 15 4.91 -2.28 11.69
C GLN A 15 5.49 -0.87 11.46
N ALA A 16 5.89 -0.56 10.23
CA ALA A 16 6.42 0.76 9.90
C ALA A 16 5.34 1.85 10.00
N LEU A 17 4.10 1.56 9.59
CA LEU A 17 2.99 2.48 9.78
C LEU A 17 2.71 2.71 11.27
N GLU A 18 2.64 1.65 12.08
CA GLU A 18 2.45 1.75 13.52
C GLU A 18 3.54 2.60 14.18
N ALA A 19 4.81 2.38 13.85
CA ALA A 19 5.93 3.17 14.35
C ALA A 19 5.87 4.65 13.92
N THR A 20 5.23 4.95 12.79
CA THR A 20 5.05 6.32 12.32
C THR A 20 4.03 7.08 13.18
N TYR A 21 2.93 6.40 13.53
CA TYR A 21 1.82 6.99 14.27
C TYR A 21 1.96 6.88 15.80
N ASP A 22 2.77 5.97 16.32
CA ASP A 22 2.96 5.82 17.76
C ASP A 22 3.69 7.03 18.35
N ALA A 23 3.01 7.75 19.26
CA ALA A 23 3.55 8.92 19.95
C ALA A 23 4.79 8.60 20.81
N ARG A 24 4.99 7.33 21.19
CA ARG A 24 6.17 6.87 21.95
C ARG A 24 7.37 6.58 21.08
N SER A 25 7.21 6.50 19.76
CA SER A 25 8.31 6.22 18.85
C SER A 25 9.30 7.38 18.79
N THR A 26 10.59 7.03 18.89
CA THR A 26 11.68 7.98 18.78
C THR A 26 11.71 8.62 17.39
N ASN A 27 12.34 9.79 17.27
CA ASN A 27 12.49 10.45 15.97
C ASN A 27 13.25 9.58 14.97
N ASP A 28 14.28 8.85 15.40
CA ASP A 28 15.07 7.98 14.53
C ASP A 28 14.24 6.78 14.05
N THR A 29 13.47 6.15 14.94
CA THR A 29 12.55 5.05 14.57
C THR A 29 11.51 5.52 13.56
N ARG A 30 10.88 6.67 13.81
CA ARG A 30 9.88 7.25 12.90
C ARG A 30 10.49 7.59 11.54
N ARG A 31 11.71 8.14 11.52
CA ARG A 31 12.43 8.43 10.27
C ARG A 31 12.71 7.16 9.47
N ALA A 32 13.26 6.14 10.11
CA ALA A 32 13.55 4.86 9.45
C ALA A 32 12.28 4.20 8.90
N ALA A 33 11.18 4.28 9.64
CA ALA A 33 9.88 3.77 9.19
C ALA A 33 9.37 4.52 7.95
N LEU A 34 9.43 5.85 7.94
CA LEU A 34 9.03 6.66 6.79
C LEU A 34 9.90 6.38 5.56
N GLU A 35 11.22 6.26 5.73
CA GLU A 35 12.16 5.93 4.65
C GLU A 35 11.89 4.52 4.06
N PHE A 36 11.56 3.56 4.92
CA PHE A 36 11.12 2.24 4.50
C PHE A 36 9.82 2.30 3.69
N LEU A 37 8.79 3.01 4.17
CA LEU A 37 7.50 3.14 3.49
C LEU A 37 7.64 3.83 2.12
N ASP A 38 8.49 4.86 2.01
CA ASP A 38 8.76 5.52 0.74
C ASP A 38 9.57 4.65 -0.23
N SER A 39 10.45 3.79 0.29
CA SER A 39 11.16 2.80 -0.52
C SER A 39 10.21 1.70 -0.99
N ALA A 40 9.23 1.30 -0.17
CA ALA A 40 8.21 0.31 -0.51
C ALA A 40 7.33 0.78 -1.68
N LYS A 41 6.97 2.08 -1.76
CA LYS A 41 6.18 2.64 -2.88
C LYS A 41 6.82 2.44 -4.26
N LYS A 42 8.15 2.41 -4.32
CA LYS A 42 8.90 2.38 -5.60
C LYS A 42 9.06 0.97 -6.18
N GLN A 43 8.57 -0.03 -5.46
CA GLN A 43 8.86 -1.43 -5.74
C GLN A 43 7.89 -1.97 -6.80
N PRO A 44 8.31 -2.90 -7.67
CA PRO A 44 7.47 -3.37 -8.77
C PRO A 44 6.15 -4.02 -8.30
N ASP A 45 6.16 -4.65 -7.14
CA ASP A 45 5.03 -5.33 -6.50
C ASP A 45 4.17 -4.41 -5.61
N ALA A 46 4.56 -3.14 -5.45
CA ALA A 46 3.82 -2.15 -4.67
C ALA A 46 2.33 -2.04 -5.03
N PRO A 47 1.90 -2.08 -6.31
CA PRO A 47 0.48 -1.98 -6.66
C PRO A 47 -0.34 -3.17 -6.15
N GLN A 48 0.21 -4.38 -6.23
CA GLN A 48 -0.46 -5.60 -5.77
C GLN A 48 -0.65 -5.58 -4.24
N HIS A 49 0.39 -5.18 -3.50
CA HIS A 49 0.29 -4.98 -2.05
C HIS A 49 -0.68 -3.87 -1.71
N GLY A 50 -0.67 -2.78 -2.47
CA GLY A 50 -1.60 -1.66 -2.32
C GLY A 50 -3.06 -2.07 -2.41
N TYR A 51 -3.40 -2.87 -3.42
CA TYR A 51 -4.75 -3.41 -3.56
C TYR A 51 -5.13 -4.34 -2.40
N SER A 52 -4.22 -5.24 -2.00
CA SER A 52 -4.46 -6.17 -0.88
C SER A 52 -4.71 -5.42 0.45
N LEU A 53 -3.95 -4.36 0.70
CA LEU A 53 -4.11 -3.51 1.89
C LEU A 53 -5.40 -2.68 1.87
N ALA A 54 -5.73 -2.08 0.72
CA ALA A 54 -6.86 -1.18 0.60
C ALA A 54 -8.22 -1.89 0.57
N SER A 55 -8.26 -3.11 0.01
CA SER A 55 -9.49 -3.91 -0.16
C SER A 55 -9.93 -4.67 1.09
N ASP A 56 -9.05 -4.82 2.10
CA ASP A 56 -9.37 -5.51 3.35
C ASP A 56 -10.01 -4.52 4.37
N PRO A 57 -11.34 -4.60 4.62
CA PRO A 57 -12.03 -3.70 5.54
C PRO A 57 -11.68 -3.96 7.00
N SER A 58 -11.01 -5.07 7.33
CA SER A 58 -10.57 -5.35 8.70
C SER A 58 -9.30 -4.57 9.08
N GLN A 59 -8.60 -4.02 8.09
CA GLN A 59 -7.40 -3.22 8.30
C GLN A 59 -7.73 -1.84 8.88
N GLN A 60 -6.78 -1.30 9.63
CA GLN A 60 -6.88 0.05 10.16
C GLN A 60 -6.95 1.09 9.01
N PRO A 61 -7.69 2.21 9.17
CA PRO A 61 -7.80 3.25 8.16
C PRO A 61 -6.47 3.73 7.58
N ALA A 62 -5.45 3.89 8.42
CA ALA A 62 -4.12 4.32 8.00
C ALA A 62 -3.43 3.31 7.06
N ILE A 63 -3.63 2.01 7.31
CA ILE A 63 -3.10 0.92 6.47
C ILE A 63 -3.78 0.92 5.12
N ARG A 64 -5.12 1.04 5.10
CA ARG A 64 -5.90 1.12 3.86
C ARG A 64 -5.50 2.35 3.03
N HIS A 65 -5.37 3.50 3.69
CA HIS A 65 -4.91 4.74 3.06
C HIS A 65 -3.50 4.61 2.49
N PHE A 66 -2.57 3.96 3.20
CA PHE A 66 -1.25 3.67 2.65
C PHE A 66 -1.34 2.78 1.41
N GLY A 67 -2.20 1.75 1.43
CA GLY A 67 -2.47 0.90 0.26
C GLY A 67 -2.95 1.70 -0.96
N LEU A 68 -3.85 2.66 -0.75
CA LEU A 68 -4.29 3.59 -1.80
C LEU A 68 -3.14 4.46 -2.33
N SER A 69 -2.24 4.91 -1.45
CA SER A 69 -1.06 5.70 -1.86
C SER A 69 -0.08 4.89 -2.73
N LEU A 70 0.00 3.56 -2.55
CA LEU A 70 0.80 2.68 -3.41
C LEU A 70 0.21 2.61 -4.83
N LEU A 71 -1.11 2.47 -4.93
CA LEU A 71 -1.83 2.47 -6.21
C LEU A 71 -1.75 3.83 -6.91
N GLU A 72 -1.89 4.92 -6.14
CA GLU A 72 -1.72 6.30 -6.64
C GLU A 72 -0.31 6.52 -7.18
N PHE A 73 0.72 6.06 -6.48
CA PHE A 73 2.11 6.18 -6.94
C PHE A 73 2.33 5.42 -8.25
N ALA A 74 1.84 4.18 -8.33
CA ALA A 74 1.91 3.37 -9.54
C ALA A 74 1.25 4.07 -10.73
N LEU A 75 0.04 4.59 -10.53
CA LEU A 75 -0.72 5.31 -11.55
C LEU A 75 -0.03 6.62 -11.99
N ARG A 76 0.60 7.36 -11.06
CA ARG A 76 1.21 8.65 -11.38
C ARG A 76 2.59 8.55 -12.00
N TYR A 77 3.40 7.59 -11.56
CA TYR A 77 4.83 7.57 -11.85
C TYR A 77 5.29 6.36 -12.65
N ARG A 78 4.50 5.28 -12.71
CA ARG A 78 4.89 4.03 -13.37
C ARG A 78 3.96 3.64 -14.51
N TRP A 79 2.91 4.43 -14.77
CA TRP A 79 1.90 4.09 -15.78
C TRP A 79 2.48 3.81 -17.16
N GLU A 80 3.42 4.63 -17.62
CA GLU A 80 4.07 4.49 -18.92
C GLU A 80 5.01 3.26 -19.00
N ASP A 81 5.41 2.69 -17.86
CA ASP A 81 6.24 1.49 -17.81
C ASP A 81 5.42 0.20 -17.95
N TYR A 82 4.09 0.27 -17.78
CA TYR A 82 3.22 -0.90 -17.76
C TYR A 82 2.83 -1.35 -19.17
N GLY A 83 2.90 -2.66 -19.38
CA GLY A 83 2.25 -3.28 -20.53
C GLY A 83 0.73 -3.22 -20.41
N GLN A 84 0.03 -3.48 -21.53
CA GLN A 84 -1.44 -3.44 -21.59
C GLN A 84 -2.10 -4.24 -20.46
N ASN A 85 -1.65 -5.48 -20.23
CA ASN A 85 -2.21 -6.36 -19.20
C ASN A 85 -2.01 -5.81 -17.78
N GLU A 86 -0.86 -5.22 -17.50
CA GLU A 86 -0.54 -4.66 -16.18
C GLU A 86 -1.37 -3.40 -15.93
N ALA A 87 -1.48 -2.53 -16.94
CA ALA A 87 -2.31 -1.33 -16.91
C ALA A 87 -3.81 -1.67 -16.72
N ASP A 88 -4.31 -2.71 -17.41
CA ASP A 88 -5.69 -3.18 -17.26
C ASP A 88 -5.94 -3.80 -15.88
N THR A 89 -4.96 -4.50 -15.33
CA THR A 89 -5.03 -5.04 -13.96
C THR A 89 -5.09 -3.91 -12.93
N LEU A 90 -4.20 -2.93 -13.03
CA LEU A 90 -4.18 -1.77 -12.15
C LEU A 90 -5.50 -0.98 -12.22
N ARG A 91 -6.01 -0.74 -13.44
CA ARG A 91 -7.31 -0.11 -13.66
C ARG A 91 -8.43 -0.90 -12.99
N SER A 92 -8.44 -2.22 -13.14
CA SER A 92 -9.47 -3.09 -12.56
C SER A 92 -9.47 -3.04 -11.04
N TRP A 93 -8.29 -3.03 -10.41
CA TRP A 93 -8.16 -2.85 -8.96
C TRP A 93 -8.71 -1.51 -8.48
N ILE A 94 -8.37 -0.41 -9.14
CA ILE A 94 -8.85 0.93 -8.78
C ILE A 94 -10.37 1.03 -8.94
N LEU A 95 -10.92 0.49 -10.03
CA LEU A 95 -12.37 0.47 -10.25
C LEU A 95 -13.09 -0.37 -9.21
N ASN A 96 -12.54 -1.53 -8.86
CA ASN A 96 -13.10 -2.39 -7.81
C ASN A 96 -13.15 -1.66 -6.47
N LEU A 97 -12.05 -1.00 -6.07
CA LEU A 97 -12.02 -0.22 -4.82
C LEU A 97 -13.04 0.93 -4.84
N ALA A 98 -13.12 1.68 -5.95
CA ALA A 98 -14.05 2.79 -6.09
C ALA A 98 -15.53 2.36 -6.04
N GLN A 99 -15.85 1.16 -6.53
CA GLN A 99 -17.21 0.61 -6.49
C GLN A 99 -17.59 0.05 -5.12
N ASN A 100 -16.60 -0.31 -4.30
CA ASN A 100 -16.81 -0.89 -2.97
C ASN A 100 -16.63 0.13 -1.83
N VAL A 101 -16.67 1.43 -2.13
CA VAL A 101 -16.70 2.48 -1.10
C VAL A 101 -18.02 2.39 -0.32
N SER A 102 -17.93 2.32 0.99
CA SER A 102 -19.05 2.23 1.93
C SER A 102 -19.31 3.58 2.60
N ALA A 103 -20.56 3.80 3.05
CA ALA A 103 -20.90 4.94 3.90
C ALA A 103 -20.17 4.93 5.26
N SER A 104 -19.60 3.80 5.65
CA SER A 104 -18.79 3.63 6.86
C SER A 104 -17.29 3.83 6.62
N ASP A 105 -16.87 4.14 5.39
CA ASP A 105 -15.48 4.49 5.14
C ASP A 105 -15.14 5.83 5.82
N PRO A 106 -13.96 5.92 6.46
CA PRO A 106 -13.55 7.06 7.28
C PRO A 106 -13.28 8.34 6.47
#